data_AF-A0A329RHS3-F1
#
_entry.id   AF-A0A329RHS3-F1
#
_cell.length_a   1.000
_cell.length_b   1.000
_cell.length_c   1.000
_cell.angle_alpha   90.00
_cell.angle_beta   90.00
_cell.angle_gamma   90.00
#
_symmetry.space_group_name_H-M   'P 1'
#
loop_
_entity.id
_entity.type
_entity.pdbx_description
1 polymer ?
#
loop_
_entity_poly.entity_id
_entity_poly.type
_entity_poly.pdbx_seq_one_letter_code
_entity_poly.pdbx_strand_id
1 'polypeptide(L)'
;MDHLAPGVVHCRKGPHEEPQAKDLRRKTDCVVISKEKVTVMMSDYTEVIPSSSRKAEEIHQMHYNIHPHVPDAYKNDIIYAKPTPQQGDAAKTTKQARRAHRAAMAITAKENQERRGLEAAADDRNSASYTKARTETGKTPARAKKRKADELESAVV
;
A
#
# COMPACT_ATOMS: atom_id res chain seq x y z
N MET A 1 -8.66 31.24 4.93
CA MET A 1 -10.09 31.27 4.56
C MET A 1 -10.61 32.61 5.02
N ASP A 2 -11.17 33.42 4.13
CA ASP A 2 -11.73 34.71 4.53
C ASP A 2 -12.96 34.46 5.39
N HIS A 3 -12.84 34.69 6.70
CA HIS A 3 -13.93 34.48 7.66
C HIS A 3 -15.16 35.36 7.39
N LEU A 4 -15.00 36.40 6.56
CA LEU A 4 -16.06 37.31 6.14
C LEU A 4 -16.95 36.74 5.02
N ALA A 5 -16.47 35.75 4.26
CA ALA A 5 -17.18 35.15 3.12
C ALA A 5 -17.00 33.61 3.10
N PRO A 6 -17.56 32.89 4.09
CA PRO A 6 -17.44 31.44 4.16
C PRO A 6 -18.08 30.76 2.95
N GLY A 7 -17.34 29.83 2.35
CA GLY A 7 -17.77 29.11 1.16
C GLY A 7 -17.47 29.81 -0.17
N VAL A 8 -16.83 30.99 -0.17
CA VAL A 8 -16.34 31.65 -1.39
C VAL A 8 -14.81 31.49 -1.47
N VAL A 9 -14.32 31.07 -2.64
CA VAL A 9 -12.87 30.95 -2.90
C VAL A 9 -12.45 31.86 -4.05
N HIS A 10 -11.29 32.49 -3.91
CA HIS A 10 -10.68 33.30 -4.94
C HIS A 10 -9.65 32.45 -5.70
N CYS A 11 -9.95 32.09 -6.94
CA CYS A 11 -9.06 31.30 -7.79
C CYS A 11 -8.42 32.18 -8.86
N ARG A 12 -7.10 32.14 -8.98
CA ARG A 12 -6.37 32.71 -10.12
C ARG A 12 -6.06 31.60 -11.13
N LYS A 13 -6.18 31.87 -12.43
CA LYS A 13 -5.72 30.92 -13.47
C LYS A 13 -4.20 31.00 -13.66
N GLY A 14 -3.60 32.16 -13.41
CA GLY A 14 -2.16 32.39 -13.45
C GLY A 14 -1.71 33.37 -12.35
N PRO A 15 -0.39 33.47 -12.09
CA PRO A 15 0.14 34.28 -10.99
C PRO A 15 -0.19 35.78 -11.10
N HIS A 16 -0.30 36.29 -12.34
CA HIS A 16 -0.56 37.70 -12.64
C HIS A 16 -2.01 37.99 -13.06
N GLU A 17 -2.87 36.97 -13.15
CA GLU A 17 -4.27 37.17 -13.52
C GLU A 17 -5.11 37.57 -12.31
N GLU A 18 -6.14 38.37 -12.57
CA GLU A 18 -7.13 38.77 -11.57
C GLU A 18 -7.81 37.53 -10.95
N PRO A 19 -7.93 37.48 -9.61
CA PRO A 19 -8.62 36.39 -8.93
C PRO A 19 -10.12 36.39 -9.26
N GLN A 20 -10.60 35.25 -9.73
CA GLN A 20 -12.02 35.00 -9.91
C GLN A 20 -12.62 34.41 -8.63
N ALA A 21 -13.62 35.09 -8.06
CA ALA A 21 -14.40 34.55 -6.96
C ALA A 21 -15.32 33.42 -7.46
N LYS A 22 -15.30 32.28 -6.77
CA LYS A 22 -16.17 31.13 -7.00
C LYS A 22 -16.89 30.79 -5.71
N ASP A 23 -18.21 30.77 -5.78
CA ASP A 23 -19.07 30.36 -4.68
C ASP A 23 -19.22 28.84 -4.67
N LEU A 24 -18.68 28.20 -3.63
CA LEU A 24 -18.71 26.76 -3.41
C LEU A 24 -19.86 26.33 -2.49
N ARG A 25 -20.71 27.27 -2.04
CA ARG A 25 -21.84 26.95 -1.16
C ARG A 25 -22.79 26.01 -1.91
N ARG A 26 -23.16 24.91 -1.25
CA ARG A 26 -24.11 23.94 -1.81
C ARG A 26 -25.44 24.64 -2.11
N LYS A 27 -26.08 24.22 -3.19
CA LYS A 27 -27.46 24.56 -3.50
C LYS A 27 -28.36 23.44 -3.01
N THR A 28 -29.34 23.76 -2.18
CA THR A 28 -30.40 22.84 -1.77
C THR A 28 -31.69 23.40 -2.34
N ASP A 29 -32.44 22.60 -3.10
CA ASP A 29 -33.66 23.03 -3.81
C ASP A 29 -33.45 24.28 -4.68
N CYS A 30 -32.31 24.31 -5.40
CA CYS A 30 -31.85 25.45 -6.22
C CYS A 30 -31.52 26.74 -5.43
N VAL A 31 -31.66 26.76 -4.11
CA VAL A 31 -31.32 27.90 -3.25
C VAL A 31 -29.90 27.74 -2.71
N VAL A 32 -29.07 28.77 -2.89
CA VAL A 32 -27.71 28.82 -2.33
C VAL A 32 -27.81 28.97 -0.81
N ILE A 33 -27.12 28.09 -0.07
CA ILE A 33 -27.06 28.18 1.39
C ILE A 33 -26.45 29.53 1.81
N SER A 34 -27.08 30.22 2.76
CA SER A 34 -26.60 31.53 3.24
C SER A 34 -25.27 31.41 3.99
N LYS A 35 -24.49 32.50 4.04
CA LYS A 35 -23.21 32.51 4.77
C LYS A 35 -23.40 32.21 6.26
N GLU A 36 -24.52 32.65 6.84
CA GLU A 36 -24.90 32.40 8.23
C GLU A 36 -25.11 30.90 8.45
N LYS A 37 -25.84 30.25 7.55
CA LYS A 37 -26.08 28.80 7.61
C LYS A 37 -24.80 27.99 7.43
N VAL A 38 -23.87 28.43 6.56
CA VAL A 38 -22.54 27.80 6.46
C VAL A 38 -21.77 27.94 7.76
N THR A 39 -21.80 29.12 8.39
CA THR A 39 -21.12 29.37 9.66
C THR A 39 -21.67 28.47 10.75
N VAL A 40 -22.99 28.41 10.91
CA VAL A 40 -23.69 27.54 11.85
C VAL A 40 -23.35 26.06 11.60
N MET A 41 -23.36 25.61 10.33
CA MET A 41 -22.92 24.24 9.99
C MET A 41 -21.47 23.95 10.38
N MET A 42 -20.57 24.93 10.23
CA MET A 42 -19.15 24.77 10.57
C MET A 42 -18.85 24.92 12.06
N SER A 43 -19.68 25.62 12.85
CA SER A 43 -19.47 25.80 14.28
C SER A 43 -20.20 24.75 15.11
N ASP A 44 -21.45 24.46 14.75
CA ASP A 44 -22.37 23.71 15.62
C ASP A 44 -22.45 22.23 15.24
N TYR A 45 -22.09 21.90 13.99
CA TYR A 45 -22.25 20.54 13.44
C TYR A 45 -20.93 19.89 12.99
N THR A 46 -19.78 20.54 13.23
CA THR A 46 -18.49 19.88 13.03
C THR A 46 -18.15 19.04 14.25
N GLU A 47 -18.21 17.73 14.10
CA GLU A 47 -17.68 16.82 15.10
C GLU A 47 -16.14 16.88 15.08
N VAL A 48 -15.55 17.09 16.25
CA VAL A 48 -14.09 16.97 16.40
C VAL A 48 -13.75 15.49 16.33
N ILE A 49 -13.21 15.06 15.20
CA ILE A 49 -12.68 13.70 15.06
C ILE A 49 -11.46 13.60 15.98
N PRO A 50 -11.45 12.67 16.96
CA PRO A 50 -10.27 12.50 17.80
C PRO A 50 -9.09 12.13 16.92
N SER A 51 -7.93 12.74 17.19
CA SER A 51 -6.69 12.33 16.51
C SER A 51 -6.52 10.83 16.71
N SER A 52 -6.44 10.07 15.62
CA SER A 52 -6.26 8.62 15.70
C SER A 52 -5.07 8.31 16.61
N SER A 53 -5.24 7.40 17.57
CA SER A 53 -4.13 6.96 18.39
C SER A 53 -3.04 6.40 17.48
N ARG A 54 -1.79 6.83 17.71
CA ARG A 54 -0.67 6.37 16.89
C ARG A 54 -0.48 4.88 17.11
N LYS A 55 -0.34 4.15 16.01
CA LYS A 55 -0.11 2.71 16.05
C LYS A 55 1.30 2.44 16.59
N ALA A 56 1.48 1.31 17.24
CA ALA A 56 2.77 0.92 17.82
C ALA A 56 3.93 0.95 16.79
N GLU A 57 3.67 0.53 15.53
CA GLU A 57 4.65 0.61 14.44
C GLU A 57 5.05 2.04 14.06
N GLU A 58 4.09 2.97 14.11
CA GLU A 58 4.32 4.38 13.82
C GLU A 58 5.18 5.01 14.91
N ILE A 59 4.85 4.77 16.18
CA ILE A 59 5.64 5.20 17.34
C ILE A 59 7.08 4.65 17.22
N HIS A 60 7.22 3.38 16.88
CA HIS A 60 8.52 2.76 16.64
C HIS A 60 9.26 3.42 15.46
N GLN A 61 8.57 3.73 14.36
CA GLN A 61 9.20 4.37 13.20
C GLN A 61 9.64 5.81 13.51
N MET A 62 8.80 6.58 14.18
CA MET A 62 9.09 7.96 14.57
C MET A 62 10.37 8.03 15.40
N HIS A 63 10.50 7.18 16.42
CA HIS A 63 11.67 7.19 17.28
C HIS A 63 12.92 6.62 16.61
N TYR A 64 12.85 5.46 15.94
CA TYR A 64 14.09 4.80 15.49
C TYR A 64 14.56 5.23 14.08
N ASN A 65 13.65 5.64 13.21
CA ASN A 65 13.99 5.97 11.83
C ASN A 65 14.02 7.48 11.57
N ILE A 66 13.14 8.24 12.24
CA ILE A 66 12.95 9.66 11.94
C ILE A 66 13.72 10.54 12.94
N HIS A 67 13.62 10.26 14.25
CA HIS A 67 14.26 11.03 15.32
C HIS A 67 15.74 11.39 15.09
N PRO A 68 16.61 10.50 14.53
CA PRO A 68 18.01 10.84 14.28
C PRO A 68 18.20 12.02 13.29
N HIS A 69 17.22 12.27 12.42
CA HIS A 69 17.25 13.30 11.39
C HIS A 69 16.48 14.56 11.79
N VAL A 70 15.93 14.61 13.00
CA VAL A 70 15.16 15.74 13.50
C VAL A 70 16.11 16.82 14.00
N PRO A 71 15.91 18.10 13.62
CA PRO A 71 16.69 19.20 14.17
C PRO A 71 16.60 19.27 15.70
N ASP A 72 17.67 19.73 16.35
CA ASP A 72 17.77 19.73 17.82
C ASP A 72 16.61 20.46 18.50
N ALA A 73 16.07 21.51 17.89
CA ALA A 73 14.91 22.26 18.37
C ALA A 73 13.65 21.40 18.58
N TYR A 74 13.53 20.25 17.89
CA TYR A 74 12.35 19.39 17.91
C TYR A 74 12.63 17.97 18.43
N LYS A 75 13.88 17.64 18.80
CA LYS A 75 14.24 16.29 19.26
C LYS A 75 13.49 15.85 20.52
N ASN A 76 13.05 16.80 21.35
CA ASN A 76 12.34 16.52 22.60
C ASN A 76 10.81 16.55 22.46
N ASP A 77 10.29 16.68 21.22
CA ASP A 77 8.85 16.63 20.98
C ASP A 77 8.29 15.22 21.34
N ILE A 78 7.11 15.21 21.94
CA ILE A 78 6.35 13.99 22.29
C ILE A 78 6.18 13.05 21.09
N ILE A 79 6.23 13.59 19.86
CA ILE A 79 6.09 12.80 18.63
C ILE A 79 7.24 11.83 18.40
N TYR A 80 8.40 12.08 19.00
CA TYR A 80 9.60 11.25 18.91
C TYR A 80 9.95 10.56 20.22
N ALA A 81 9.03 10.55 21.18
CA ALA A 81 9.25 9.89 22.46
C ALA A 81 9.61 8.40 22.27
N LYS A 82 10.49 7.90 23.13
CA LYS A 82 10.92 6.51 23.10
C LYS A 82 9.71 5.58 23.32
N PRO A 83 9.50 4.56 22.45
CA PRO A 83 8.39 3.63 22.60
C PRO A 83 8.48 2.87 23.92
N THR A 84 7.34 2.57 24.53
CA THR A 84 7.29 1.65 25.68
C THR A 84 7.65 0.22 25.23
N PRO A 85 8.10 -0.66 26.14
CA PRO A 85 8.42 -2.05 25.79
C PRO A 85 7.26 -2.77 25.09
N GLN A 86 6.04 -2.63 25.62
CA GLN A 86 4.83 -3.21 25.05
C GLN A 86 4.53 -2.69 23.63
N GLN A 87 4.74 -1.39 23.37
CA GLN A 87 4.61 -0.83 22.03
C GLN A 87 5.69 -1.35 21.09
N GLY A 88 6.92 -1.49 21.58
CA GLY A 88 8.03 -2.10 20.82
C GLY A 88 7.69 -3.52 20.36
N ASP A 89 7.16 -4.35 21.25
CA ASP A 89 6.81 -5.73 20.94
C ASP A 89 5.59 -5.82 20.01
N ALA A 90 4.55 -5.02 20.25
CA ALA A 90 3.40 -4.93 19.35
C ALA A 90 3.81 -4.51 17.92
N ALA A 91 4.76 -3.57 17.80
CA ALA A 91 5.30 -3.15 16.51
C ALA A 91 6.04 -4.29 15.80
N LYS A 92 6.87 -5.06 16.52
CA LYS A 92 7.60 -6.21 15.95
C LYS A 92 6.64 -7.29 15.48
N THR A 93 5.67 -7.67 16.31
CA THR A 93 4.67 -8.70 15.97
C THR A 93 3.87 -8.29 14.74
N THR A 94 3.43 -7.03 14.65
CA THR A 94 2.68 -6.54 13.49
C THR A 94 3.53 -6.56 12.21
N LYS A 95 4.79 -6.10 12.29
CA LYS A 95 5.74 -6.15 11.16
C LYS A 95 6.00 -7.58 10.70
N GLN A 96 6.15 -8.51 11.64
CA GLN A 96 6.36 -9.92 11.36
C GLN A 96 5.14 -10.54 10.67
N ALA A 97 3.93 -10.29 11.17
CA ALA A 97 2.69 -10.76 10.56
C ALA A 97 2.55 -10.27 9.10
N ARG A 98 2.85 -8.99 8.85
CA ARG A 98 2.84 -8.44 7.48
C ARG A 98 3.90 -9.05 6.57
N ARG A 99 5.09 -9.34 7.10
CA ARG A 99 6.14 -10.03 6.32
C ARG A 99 5.70 -11.45 5.98
N ALA A 100 5.15 -12.19 6.93
CA ALA A 100 4.63 -13.54 6.70
C ALA A 100 3.52 -13.55 5.65
N HIS A 101 2.54 -12.63 5.76
CA HIS A 101 1.48 -12.48 4.76
C HIS A 101 2.04 -12.20 3.35
N ARG A 102 2.99 -11.28 3.22
CA ARG A 102 3.64 -10.99 1.92
C ARG A 102 4.39 -12.19 1.36
N ALA A 103 5.09 -12.94 2.22
CA ALA A 103 5.79 -14.14 1.80
C ALA A 103 4.81 -15.21 1.30
N ALA A 104 3.72 -15.45 2.02
CA ALA A 104 2.67 -16.38 1.60
C ALA A 104 2.05 -15.97 0.25
N MET A 105 1.71 -14.69 0.09
CA MET A 105 1.19 -14.16 -1.18
C MET A 105 2.19 -14.31 -2.33
N ALA A 106 3.49 -14.11 -2.08
CA ALA A 106 4.53 -14.30 -3.09
C ALA A 106 4.67 -15.78 -3.51
N ILE A 107 4.56 -16.71 -2.56
CA ILE A 107 4.56 -18.16 -2.83
C ILE A 107 3.35 -18.52 -3.70
N THR A 108 2.15 -18.13 -3.27
CA THR A 108 0.92 -18.40 -4.04
C THR A 108 0.94 -17.75 -5.42
N ALA A 109 1.50 -16.54 -5.55
CA ALA A 109 1.67 -15.88 -6.85
C ALA A 109 2.62 -16.67 -7.76
N LYS A 110 3.74 -17.17 -7.21
CA LYS A 110 4.71 -17.98 -7.95
C LYS A 110 4.10 -19.31 -8.40
N GLU A 111 3.39 -20.02 -7.51
CA GLU A 111 2.69 -21.26 -7.86
C GLU A 111 1.65 -21.05 -8.97
N ASN A 112 0.90 -19.95 -8.90
CA ASN A 112 -0.06 -19.58 -9.95
C ASN A 112 0.63 -19.27 -11.28
N GLN A 113 1.80 -18.64 -11.25
CA GLN A 113 2.59 -18.36 -12.45
C GLN A 113 3.15 -19.65 -13.07
N GLU A 114 3.67 -20.57 -12.25
CA GLU A 114 4.16 -21.88 -12.69
C GLU A 114 3.03 -22.72 -13.31
N ARG A 115 1.85 -22.76 -12.68
CA ARG A 115 0.68 -23.45 -13.25
C ARG A 115 0.29 -22.86 -14.61
N ARG A 116 0.23 -21.53 -14.74
CA ARG A 116 -0.05 -20.88 -16.03
C ARG A 116 1.02 -21.19 -17.08
N GLY A 117 2.29 -21.25 -16.69
CA GLY A 117 3.40 -21.61 -17.59
C GLY A 117 3.29 -23.06 -18.08
N LEU A 118 2.85 -23.99 -17.22
CA LEU A 118 2.60 -25.38 -17.60
C LEU A 118 1.37 -25.53 -18.50
N GLU A 119 0.28 -24.81 -18.22
CA GLU A 119 -0.92 -24.78 -19.08
C GLU A 119 -0.60 -24.21 -20.46
N ALA A 120 0.11 -23.07 -20.55
CA ALA A 120 0.55 -22.50 -21.82
C ALA A 120 1.47 -23.47 -22.60
N ALA A 121 2.40 -24.15 -21.92
CA ALA A 121 3.27 -25.14 -22.56
C ALA A 121 2.51 -26.42 -23.00
N ALA A 122 1.40 -26.77 -22.34
CA ALA A 122 0.53 -27.86 -22.75
C ALA A 122 -0.34 -27.47 -23.96
N ASP A 123 -0.85 -26.25 -23.98
CA ASP A 123 -1.62 -25.69 -25.10
C ASP A 123 -0.75 -25.56 -26.37
N ASP A 124 0.51 -25.11 -26.24
CA ASP A 124 1.46 -25.07 -27.36
C ASP A 124 1.74 -26.48 -27.93
N ARG A 125 1.92 -27.49 -27.06
CA ARG A 125 2.12 -28.89 -27.49
C ARG A 125 0.88 -29.51 -28.14
N ASN A 126 -0.30 -29.03 -27.79
CA ASN A 126 -1.58 -29.49 -28.36
C ASN A 126 -2.05 -28.61 -29.54
N SER A 127 -1.30 -27.56 -29.88
CA SER A 127 -1.57 -26.76 -31.07
C SER A 127 -1.32 -27.58 -32.34
N ALA A 128 -2.15 -27.39 -33.37
CA ALA A 128 -2.08 -28.11 -34.66
C ALA A 128 -0.73 -27.96 -35.40
N SER A 129 0.16 -27.08 -34.92
CA SER A 129 1.51 -26.90 -35.44
C SER A 129 2.51 -27.96 -34.95
N TYR A 130 2.32 -28.54 -33.75
CA TYR A 130 3.26 -29.50 -33.16
C TYR A 130 2.94 -30.96 -33.55
N THR A 131 1.69 -31.30 -33.81
CA THR A 131 1.29 -32.66 -34.24
C THR A 131 1.70 -32.99 -35.67
N LYS A 132 1.98 -31.98 -36.51
CA LYS A 132 2.51 -32.17 -37.88
C LYS A 132 4.01 -32.51 -37.90
N ALA A 133 4.76 -32.18 -36.86
CA ALA A 133 6.21 -32.46 -36.78
C ALA A 133 6.54 -33.90 -36.31
N ARG A 134 5.57 -34.66 -35.77
CA ARG A 134 5.81 -36.02 -35.24
C ARG A 134 5.59 -37.16 -36.25
N THR A 135 5.07 -36.88 -37.44
CA THR A 135 4.97 -37.90 -38.52
C THR A 135 6.21 -37.98 -39.41
N GLU A 136 7.15 -37.04 -39.28
CA GLU A 136 8.38 -37.01 -40.07
C GLU A 136 9.59 -36.80 -39.15
N THR A 137 10.03 -37.86 -38.47
CA THR A 137 11.45 -38.13 -38.12
C THR A 137 11.50 -39.28 -37.13
N GLY A 138 11.50 -40.50 -37.68
CA GLY A 138 12.09 -41.63 -36.98
C GLY A 138 13.60 -41.41 -36.85
N LYS A 139 14.06 -40.89 -35.70
CA LYS A 139 15.43 -41.12 -35.23
C LYS A 139 15.52 -40.87 -33.73
N THR A 140 15.80 -41.94 -33.00
CA THR A 140 16.28 -41.90 -31.61
C THR A 140 17.56 -41.07 -31.52
N PRO A 141 17.82 -40.46 -30.35
CA PRO A 141 19.06 -40.85 -29.69
C PRO A 141 18.89 -41.10 -28.19
N ALA A 142 19.56 -42.15 -27.75
CA ALA A 142 19.84 -42.45 -26.36
C ALA A 142 20.79 -41.39 -25.75
N ARG A 143 20.55 -40.97 -24.49
CA ARG A 143 21.65 -40.64 -23.58
C ARG A 143 21.26 -40.72 -22.09
N ALA A 144 21.69 -41.83 -21.49
CA ALA A 144 22.27 -42.02 -20.16
C ALA A 144 21.65 -41.33 -18.92
N LYS A 145 21.16 -42.20 -18.03
CA LYS A 145 21.03 -42.01 -16.58
C LYS A 145 22.35 -41.47 -15.97
N LYS A 146 22.22 -40.47 -15.11
CA LYS A 146 23.04 -40.40 -13.88
C LYS A 146 22.18 -39.86 -12.74
N ARG A 147 21.68 -40.79 -11.92
CA ARG A 147 21.21 -40.49 -10.56
C ARG A 147 22.47 -40.28 -9.71
N LYS A 148 22.49 -39.23 -8.90
CA LYS A 148 23.10 -39.31 -7.58
C LYS A 148 22.02 -38.94 -6.58
N ALA A 149 21.57 -39.95 -5.85
CA ALA A 149 20.98 -39.78 -4.55
C ALA A 149 22.09 -39.28 -3.61
N ASP A 150 21.77 -38.38 -2.71
CA ASP A 150 22.36 -38.43 -1.38
C ASP A 150 21.35 -37.90 -0.36
N GLU A 151 21.49 -38.47 0.83
CA GLU A 151 20.45 -38.85 1.76
C GLU A 151 20.16 -37.75 2.80
N LEU A 152 18.99 -37.88 3.41
CA LEU A 152 18.59 -37.19 4.63
C LEU A 152 19.56 -37.55 5.77
N GLU A 153 19.97 -36.58 6.58
CA GLU A 153 20.06 -36.83 8.03
C GLU A 153 19.63 -35.62 8.84
N SER A 154 18.82 -35.95 9.84
CA SER A 154 18.34 -35.12 10.93
C SER A 154 19.41 -35.05 12.02
N ALA A 155 19.58 -33.92 12.69
CA ALA A 155 20.03 -33.93 14.08
C ALA A 155 19.59 -32.66 14.81
N VAL A 156 18.61 -32.86 15.70
CA VAL A 156 18.41 -32.13 16.95
C VAL A 156 19.64 -32.38 17.84
N VAL A 157 20.28 -31.32 18.34
CA VAL A 157 20.71 -31.12 19.74
C VAL A 157 20.72 -29.62 20.02
#